data_AF-A0A1F4VCB5-F1
#
_entry.id   AF-A0A1F4VCB5-F1
#
_cell.length_a   1.000
_cell.length_b   1.000
_cell.length_c   1.000
_cell.angle_alpha   90.00
_cell.angle_beta   90.00
_cell.angle_gamma   90.00
#
_symmetry.space_group_name_H-M   'P 1'
#
loop_
_entity.id
_entity.type
_entity.pdbx_description
1 polymer ?
#
loop_
_entity_poly.entity_id
_entity_poly.type
_entity_poly.pdbx_seq_one_letter_code
_entity_poly.pdbx_strand_id
1 'polypeptide(L)'
;MNLIISISKFRDNISEYLNEVSKGNKVIIKDEKRNIEIAEVISNKRFDKKSYEAVLRRTAGVLTSKSHPEWSTKNKVKDWIRKVRGESGRSFK
;
A
#
# COMPACT_ATOMS: atom_id res chain seq x y z
N MET A 1 -6.24 18.62 4.48
CA MET A 1 -6.82 18.99 5.79
C MET A 1 -8.07 18.15 6.03
N ASN A 2 -8.47 17.92 7.29
CA ASN A 2 -9.66 17.13 7.61
C ASN A 2 -10.86 18.06 7.82
N LEU A 3 -11.96 17.80 7.10
CA LEU A 3 -13.23 18.50 7.22
C LEU A 3 -14.22 17.57 7.92
N ILE A 4 -14.66 17.94 9.11
CA ILE A 4 -15.66 17.18 9.88
C ILE A 4 -17.01 17.86 9.69
N ILE A 5 -17.99 17.14 9.13
CA ILE A 5 -19.30 17.68 8.80
C ILE A 5 -20.41 16.71 9.18
N SER A 6 -21.62 17.22 9.35
CA SER A 6 -22.80 16.37 9.57
C SER A 6 -23.35 15.81 8.26
N ILE A 7 -24.10 14.70 8.37
CA ILE A 7 -24.79 14.09 7.23
C ILE A 7 -25.69 15.11 6.49
N SER A 8 -26.44 15.92 7.24
CA SER A 8 -27.34 16.91 6.64
C SER A 8 -26.55 17.94 5.82
N LYS A 9 -25.48 18.51 6.39
CA LYS A 9 -24.61 19.45 5.68
C LYS A 9 -23.98 18.82 4.45
N PHE A 10 -23.51 17.58 4.57
CA PHE A 10 -22.92 16.84 3.45
C PHE A 10 -23.93 16.69 2.32
N ARG A 11 -25.15 16.22 2.61
CA ARG A 11 -26.21 16.01 1.61
C ARG A 11 -26.57 17.29 0.87
N ASP A 12 -26.67 18.39 1.60
CA ASP A 12 -27.12 19.66 1.03
C ASP A 12 -26.02 20.34 0.17
N ASN A 13 -24.75 19.97 0.35
CA ASN A 13 -23.60 20.57 -0.37
C ASN A 13 -22.61 19.51 -0.93
N ILE A 14 -23.11 18.35 -1.39
CA ILE A 14 -22.28 17.22 -1.83
C ILE A 14 -21.19 17.65 -2.81
N SER A 15 -21.55 18.44 -3.83
CA SER A 15 -20.62 18.85 -4.88
C SER A 15 -19.44 19.66 -4.35
N GLU A 16 -19.66 20.50 -3.34
CA GLU A 16 -18.60 21.30 -2.72
C GLU A 16 -17.62 20.42 -1.97
N TYR A 17 -18.13 19.49 -1.15
CA TYR A 17 -17.28 18.57 -0.40
C TYR A 17 -16.53 17.59 -1.31
N LEU A 18 -17.13 17.13 -2.41
CA LEU A 18 -16.43 16.33 -3.40
C LEU A 18 -15.32 17.13 -4.12
N ASN A 19 -15.52 18.43 -4.34
CA ASN A 19 -14.46 19.32 -4.83
C ASN A 19 -13.33 19.49 -3.81
N GLU A 20 -13.63 19.56 -2.53
CA GLU A 20 -12.59 19.57 -1.50
C GLU A 20 -11.83 18.23 -1.46
N VAL A 21 -12.53 17.11 -1.62
CA VAL A 21 -11.92 15.79 -1.74
C VAL A 21 -11.01 15.70 -2.97
N SER A 22 -11.41 16.27 -4.12
CA SER A 22 -10.60 16.26 -5.34
C SER A 22 -9.30 17.08 -5.22
N LYS A 23 -9.30 18.11 -4.36
CA LYS A 23 -8.10 18.86 -3.98
C LYS A 23 -7.19 18.14 -2.98
N GLY A 24 -7.59 16.94 -2.52
CA GLY A 24 -6.83 16.12 -1.58
C GLY A 24 -7.20 16.33 -0.10
N ASN A 25 -8.29 17.03 0.19
CA ASN A 25 -8.82 17.09 1.56
C ASN A 25 -9.59 15.81 1.90
N LYS A 26 -9.71 15.51 3.19
CA LYS A 26 -10.45 14.37 3.73
C LYS A 26 -11.75 14.89 4.34
N VAL A 27 -12.89 14.33 3.95
CA VAL A 27 -14.19 14.71 4.50
C VAL A 27 -14.70 13.58 5.39
N ILE A 28 -14.91 13.87 6.67
CA ILE A 28 -15.43 12.95 7.69
C ILE A 28 -16.88 13.33 7.95
N ILE A 29 -17.77 12.37 7.75
CA ILE A 29 -19.22 12.54 7.91
C ILE A 29 -19.64 11.97 9.26
N LYS A 30 -20.21 12.81 10.11
CA LYS A 30 -20.73 12.46 11.44
C LYS A 30 -22.26 12.43 11.45
N ASP A 31 -22.80 11.51 12.24
CA ASP A 31 -24.16 11.60 12.74
C ASP A 31 -24.17 12.49 13.98
N GLU A 32 -24.82 13.65 13.91
CA GLU A 32 -24.98 14.49 15.09
C GLU A 32 -25.96 13.87 16.11
N LYS A 33 -26.93 13.06 15.66
CA LYS A 33 -27.93 12.45 16.55
C LYS A 33 -27.35 11.30 17.35
N ARG A 34 -26.41 10.56 16.76
CA ARG A 34 -25.76 9.40 17.40
C ARG A 34 -24.36 9.73 17.92
N ASN A 35 -23.80 10.88 17.56
CA ASN A 35 -22.43 11.31 17.85
C ASN A 35 -21.35 10.29 17.37
N ILE A 36 -21.56 9.70 16.19
CA ILE A 36 -20.68 8.67 15.62
C ILE A 36 -20.17 9.13 14.25
N GLU A 37 -18.93 8.79 13.92
CA GLU A 37 -18.38 8.90 12.56
C GLU A 37 -18.94 7.78 11.68
N ILE A 38 -19.69 8.14 10.64
CA ILE A 38 -20.38 7.16 9.79
C ILE A 38 -19.58 6.84 8.54
N ALA A 39 -18.91 7.84 7.97
CA ALA A 39 -18.23 7.67 6.71
C ALA A 39 -17.06 8.64 6.55
N GLU A 40 -16.08 8.19 5.76
CA GLU A 40 -14.95 8.99 5.33
C GLU A 40 -14.93 9.02 3.80
N VAL A 41 -14.81 10.21 3.23
CA VAL A 41 -14.63 10.42 1.81
C VAL A 41 -13.23 10.97 1.59
N ILE A 42 -12.41 10.18 0.88
CA ILE A 42 -11.05 10.54 0.50
C ILE A 42 -10.88 10.35 -1.01
N SER A 43 -10.05 11.21 -1.60
CA SER A 43 -9.62 11.03 -2.98
C SER A 43 -8.73 9.80 -3.01
N ASN A 44 -9.10 8.79 -3.80
CA ASN A 44 -8.17 7.72 -4.13
C ASN A 44 -6.97 8.35 -4.81
N LYS A 45 -5.82 8.30 -4.13
CA LYS A 45 -4.55 8.76 -4.66
C LYS A 45 -4.37 8.07 -6.01
N ARG A 46 -4.35 8.85 -7.10
CA ARG A 46 -4.13 8.28 -8.44
C ARG A 46 -2.85 7.46 -8.38
N PHE A 47 -2.93 6.22 -8.85
CA PHE A 47 -1.79 5.31 -8.83
C PHE A 47 -0.63 5.94 -9.58
N ASP A 48 0.38 6.39 -8.83
CA ASP A 48 1.60 6.94 -9.41
C ASP A 48 2.54 5.80 -9.75
N LYS A 49 2.40 5.30 -10.97
CA LYS A 49 3.23 4.22 -11.51
C LYS A 49 4.71 4.53 -11.39
N LYS A 50 5.14 5.79 -11.58
CA LYS A 50 6.57 6.16 -11.56
C LYS A 50 7.13 6.09 -10.15
N SER A 51 6.43 6.67 -9.17
CA SER A 51 6.85 6.57 -7.76
C SER A 51 6.83 5.12 -7.28
N TYR A 52 5.80 4.36 -7.65
CA TYR A 52 5.70 2.95 -7.32
C TYR A 52 6.84 2.12 -7.92
N GLU A 53 7.16 2.33 -9.20
CA GLU A 53 8.27 1.67 -9.88
C GLU A 53 9.64 2.07 -9.28
N ALA A 54 9.82 3.34 -8.91
CA ALA A 54 11.05 3.80 -8.25
C ALA A 54 11.25 3.12 -6.88
N VAL A 55 10.18 3.00 -6.09
CA VAL A 55 10.21 2.26 -4.82
C VAL A 55 10.52 0.79 -5.07
N LEU A 56 9.86 0.16 -6.04
CA LEU A 56 10.13 -1.22 -6.42
C LEU A 56 11.57 -1.43 -6.88
N ARG A 57 12.15 -0.55 -7.69
CA ARG A 57 13.56 -0.67 -8.09
C ARG A 57 14.50 -0.51 -6.90
N ARG A 58 14.19 0.40 -5.97
CA ARG A 58 14.97 0.62 -4.75
C ARG A 58 14.93 -0.60 -3.83
N THR A 59 13.78 -1.24 -3.67
CA THR A 59 13.62 -2.43 -2.81
C THR A 59 14.04 -3.72 -3.51
N ALA A 60 13.73 -3.89 -4.80
CA ALA A 60 14.15 -5.04 -5.60
C ALA A 60 15.66 -5.04 -5.89
N GLY A 61 16.35 -3.90 -5.76
CA GLY A 61 17.81 -3.84 -5.75
C GLY A 61 18.46 -4.68 -4.64
N VAL A 62 17.70 -5.11 -3.63
CA VAL A 62 18.14 -6.05 -2.59
C VAL A 62 18.25 -7.49 -3.12
N LEU A 63 17.55 -7.83 -4.20
CA LEU A 63 17.51 -9.17 -4.79
C LEU A 63 18.32 -9.23 -6.10
N THR A 64 19.58 -8.79 -6.05
CA THR A 64 20.48 -8.87 -7.21
C THR A 64 21.55 -9.93 -6.99
N SER A 65 22.17 -10.42 -8.06
CA SER A 65 23.33 -11.31 -7.95
C SER A 65 24.55 -10.65 -7.30
N LYS A 66 24.53 -9.31 -7.10
CA LYS A 66 25.55 -8.58 -6.33
C LYS A 66 25.35 -8.73 -4.82
N SER A 67 24.10 -8.70 -4.34
CA SER A 67 23.75 -8.94 -2.94
C SER A 67 23.61 -10.43 -2.59
N HIS A 68 23.28 -11.25 -3.59
CA HIS A 68 23.16 -12.71 -3.51
C HIS A 68 24.03 -13.37 -4.60
N PRO A 69 25.35 -13.51 -4.38
CA PRO A 69 26.26 -14.15 -5.33
C PRO A 69 25.85 -15.57 -5.73
N GLU A 70 25.14 -16.26 -4.84
CA GLU A 70 24.49 -17.55 -5.07
C GLU A 70 23.44 -17.52 -6.20
N TRP A 71 22.91 -16.35 -6.53
CA TRP A 71 21.92 -16.16 -7.61
C TRP A 71 22.56 -15.75 -8.93
N SER A 72 23.89 -15.69 -9.02
CA SER A 72 24.58 -15.22 -10.21
C SER A 72 24.45 -16.16 -11.42
N THR A 73 24.24 -17.45 -11.21
CA THR A 73 24.04 -18.43 -12.29
C THR A 73 23.04 -19.51 -11.89
N LYS A 74 22.39 -20.14 -12.88
CA LYS A 74 21.44 -21.25 -12.66
C LYS A 74 22.04 -22.39 -11.83
N ASN A 75 23.32 -22.69 -12.01
CA ASN A 75 24.01 -23.74 -11.25
C ASN A 75 24.18 -23.35 -9.77
N LYS A 76 24.62 -22.12 -9.50
CA LYS A 76 24.75 -21.62 -8.12
C LYS A 76 23.42 -21.55 -7.39
N VAL A 77 22.33 -21.19 -8.08
CA VAL A 77 20.98 -21.22 -7.50
C VAL A 77 20.59 -22.64 -7.10
N LYS A 78 20.87 -23.64 -7.95
CA LYS A 78 20.60 -25.05 -7.63
C LYS A 78 21.40 -25.52 -6.41
N ASP A 79 22.67 -25.16 -6.34
CA ASP A 79 23.56 -25.56 -5.24
C ASP A 79 23.14 -24.88 -3.93
N TRP A 80 22.78 -23.61 -3.98
CA TRP A 80 22.21 -22.88 -2.84
C TRP A 80 20.90 -23.50 -2.35
N ILE A 81 19.96 -23.82 -3.26
CA ILE A 81 18.70 -24.50 -2.90
C ILE A 81 18.98 -25.87 -2.27
N ARG A 82 19.94 -26.65 -2.80
CA ARG A 82 20.33 -27.94 -2.21
C ARG A 82 20.89 -27.78 -0.81
N LYS A 83 21.78 -26.80 -0.61
CA LYS A 83 22.38 -26.51 0.70
C LYS A 83 21.32 -26.09 1.72
N VAL A 84 20.47 -25.12 1.36
CA VAL A 84 19.37 -24.65 2.22
C VAL A 84 18.40 -25.80 2.55
N ARG A 85 18.07 -26.66 1.57
CA ARG A 85 17.21 -27.82 1.82
C ARG A 85 17.84 -28.83 2.78
N GLY A 86 19.14 -29.08 2.65
CA GLY A 86 19.90 -29.97 3.55
C GLY A 86 20.01 -29.41 4.97
N GLU A 87 20.24 -28.09 5.11
CA GLU A 87 20.33 -27.40 6.40
C GLU A 87 18.96 -27.24 7.08
N SER A 88 17.89 -27.10 6.30
CA SER A 88 16.52 -26.96 6.82
C SER A 88 15.92 -28.21 7.46
N GLY A 89 16.70 -29.30 7.59
CA GLY A 89 16.35 -30.45 8.42
C GLY A 89 14.95 -31.01 8.14
N ARG A 90 14.48 -30.97 6.89
CA ARG A 90 13.20 -31.60 6.54
C ARG A 90 13.38 -33.12 6.55
N SER A 91 13.34 -33.71 7.74
CA SER A 91 12.88 -35.09 7.87
C SER A 91 11.43 -35.09 7.41
N PHE A 92 11.20 -35.53 6.17
CA PHE A 92 9.93 -36.14 5.86
C PHE A 92 9.96 -37.49 6.57
N LYS A 93 9.20 -37.58 7.66
CA LYS A 93 8.84 -38.86 8.29
C LYS A 93 8.00 -39.67 7.31
#